data_AF-A0A3D5JL61-F1
#
_entry.id   AF-A0A3D5JL61-F1
#
_cell.length_a   1.000
_cell.length_b   1.000
_cell.length_c   1.000
_cell.angle_alpha   90.00
_cell.angle_beta   90.00
_cell.angle_gamma   90.00
#
_symmetry.space_group_name_H-M   'P 1'
#
loop_
_entity.id
_entity.type
_entity.pdbx_description
1 polymer ?
#
loop_
_entity_poly.entity_id
_entity_poly.type
_entity_poly.pdbx_seq_one_letter_code
_entity_poly.pdbx_strand_id
1 'polypeptide(L)' 'MPQVDFYHLTQSTLDDALVMLVKKCQVAGKKVLIQCPRPAAEAIDDALWTHDPESWLP' A
#
# COMPACT_ATOMS: atom_id res chain seq x y z
N MET A 1 -22.95 -1.79 5.33
CA MET A 1 -22.26 -3.07 5.61
C MET A 1 -20.77 -2.86 5.41
N PRO A 2 -19.89 -3.48 6.22
CA PRO A 2 -18.45 -3.44 5.96
C PRO A 2 -18.12 -4.22 4.68
N GLN A 3 -17.24 -3.68 3.84
CA GLN A 3 -16.70 -4.34 2.65
C GLN A 3 -15.31 -4.88 2.99
N VAL A 4 -15.05 -6.14 2.66
CA VAL A 4 -13.77 -6.81 2.89
C VAL A 4 -13.37 -7.53 1.60
N ASP A 5 -12.22 -7.15 1.05
CA ASP A 5 -11.68 -7.67 -0.20
C ASP A 5 -10.40 -8.48 0.07
N PHE A 6 -10.22 -9.58 -0.66
CA PHE A 6 -9.02 -10.41 -0.59
C PHE A 6 -8.30 -10.41 -1.94
N TYR A 7 -7.00 -10.10 -1.93
CA TYR A 7 -6.17 -10.07 -3.12
C TYR A 7 -5.26 -11.29 -3.16
N HIS A 8 -5.39 -12.11 -4.20
CA HIS A 8 -4.46 -13.21 -4.45
C HIS A 8 -3.34 -12.75 -5.38
N LEU A 9 -2.12 -12.67 -4.84
CA LEU A 9 -0.95 -12.19 -5.57
C LEU A 9 -0.32 -13.35 -6.34
N THR A 10 -0.31 -13.26 -7.67
CA THR A 10 0.26 -14.30 -8.56
C THR A 10 1.46 -13.81 -9.37
N GLN A 11 1.53 -12.49 -9.62
CA GLN A 11 2.55 -11.85 -10.47
C GLN A 11 3.22 -10.65 -9.82
N SER A 12 2.56 -10.03 -8.84
CA SER A 12 3.07 -8.87 -8.11
C SER A 12 3.54 -9.28 -6.72
N THR A 13 4.52 -8.54 -6.18
CA THR A 13 4.88 -8.67 -4.77
C THR A 13 3.81 -8.03 -3.87
N LEU A 14 3.90 -8.28 -2.57
CA LEU A 14 3.06 -7.60 -1.58
C LEU A 14 3.25 -6.09 -1.64
N ASP A 15 4.49 -5.64 -1.74
CA ASP A 15 4.85 -4.22 -1.69
C ASP A 15 4.29 -3.48 -2.91
N ASP A 16 4.41 -4.06 -4.11
CA ASP A 16 3.83 -3.48 -5.34
C ASP A 16 2.30 -3.33 -5.22
N ALA A 17 1.64 -4.38 -4.73
CA ALA A 17 0.20 -4.39 -4.56
C ALA A 17 -0.24 -3.37 -3.50
N LEU A 18 0.50 -3.26 -2.41
CA LEU A 18 0.25 -2.33 -1.32
C LEU A 18 0.36 -0.88 -1.79
N VAL A 19 1.46 -0.52 -2.47
CA VAL A 19 1.66 0.82 -3.04
C VAL A 19 0.51 1.19 -3.97
N MET A 20 0.12 0.26 -4.85
CA MET A 20 -1.00 0.46 -5.79
C MET A 20 -2.33 0.69 -5.07
N LEU A 21 -2.62 -0.05 -4.00
CA LEU A 21 -3.85 0.13 -3.21
C LEU A 21 -3.85 1.47 -2.47
N VAL A 22 -2.73 1.86 -1.88
CA VAL A 22 -2.57 3.15 -1.19
C VAL A 22 -2.78 4.32 -2.16
N LYS A 23 -2.15 4.27 -3.35
CA LYS A 23 -2.36 5.27 -4.41
C LYS A 23 -3.83 5.39 -4.81
N LYS A 24 -4.54 4.27 -4.99
CA LYS A 24 -5.99 4.28 -5.30
C LYS A 24 -6.82 4.93 -4.19
N CYS A 25 -6.50 4.64 -2.93
CA CYS A 25 -7.17 5.26 -1.80
C CYS A 25 -6.90 6.77 -1.71
N GLN A 26 -5.66 7.20 -1.96
CA GLN A 26 -5.27 8.60 -1.98
C GLN A 26 -6.02 9.37 -3.08
N VAL A 27 -6.06 8.85 -4.31
CA VAL A 27 -6.85 9.44 -5.43
C VAL A 27 -8.34 9.50 -5.09
N ALA A 28 -8.85 8.52 -4.34
CA ALA A 28 -10.22 8.51 -3.84
C ALA A 28 -10.46 9.44 -2.62
N GLY A 29 -9.45 10.19 -2.17
CA GLY A 29 -9.51 11.09 -1.01
C GLY A 29 -9.72 10.37 0.33
N LYS A 30 -9.37 9.08 0.41
CA LYS A 30 -9.55 8.25 1.60
C LYS A 30 -8.27 8.20 2.43
N LYS A 31 -8.43 8.13 3.75
CA LYS A 31 -7.34 7.82 4.69
C LYS A 31 -7.09 6.31 4.73
N VAL A 32 -5.83 5.92 4.79
CA VAL A 32 -5.40 4.52 4.84
C VAL A 32 -4.67 4.26 6.16
N LEU A 33 -4.91 3.08 6.73
CA LEU A 33 -4.15 2.54 7.85
C LEU A 33 -3.60 1.18 7.42
N ILE A 34 -2.29 0.99 7.56
CA ILE A 34 -1.62 -0.27 7.27
C ILE A 34 -1.27 -0.93 8.60
N GLN A 35 -1.75 -2.16 8.80
CA GLN A 35 -1.45 -2.95 9.99
C GLN A 35 -0.50 -4.08 9.63
N CYS A 36 0.70 -4.08 10.20
CA CYS A 36 1.72 -5.09 9.97
C CYS A 36 2.52 -5.38 11.25
N PRO A 37 3.12 -6.58 11.39
CA PRO A 37 4.01 -6.90 12.50
C PRO A 37 5.36 -6.18 12.34
N ARG A 38 6.05 -5.91 13.45
CA ARG A 38 7.47 -5.50 13.37
C ARG A 38 8.37 -6.73 13.13
N PRO A 39 9.38 -6.63 12.25
CA PRO A 39 9.95 -5.40 11.67
C PRO A 39 9.40 -5.01 10.27
N ALA A 40 8.34 -5.65 9.75
CA ALA A 40 7.86 -5.41 8.38
C ALA A 40 7.40 -3.97 8.10
N ALA A 41 7.06 -3.21 9.15
CA ALA A 41 6.64 -1.80 9.02
C ALA A 41 7.70 -0.91 8.35
N GLU A 42 8.99 -1.10 8.65
CA GLU A 42 10.08 -0.27 8.09
C GLU A 42 10.23 -0.52 6.58
N ALA A 43 10.23 -1.79 6.16
CA ALA A 43 10.31 -2.14 4.74
C ALA A 43 9.10 -1.62 3.95
N ILE A 44 7.91 -1.64 4.56
CA ILE A 44 6.69 -1.10 3.94
C ILE A 44 6.78 0.42 3.79
N ASP A 45 7.27 1.13 4.82
CA ASP A 45 7.44 2.58 4.77
C ASP A 45 8.42 2.98 3.65
N ASP A 46 9.57 2.30 3.57
CA ASP A 46 10.56 2.51 2.50
C ASP A 46 9.97 2.26 1.10
N ALA A 47 9.16 1.21 0.94
CA ALA A 47 8.54 0.87 -0.33
C ALA A 47 7.53 1.93 -0.81
N LEU A 48 6.79 2.56 0.12
CA LEU A 48 5.84 3.62 -0.21
C LEU A 48 6.52 4.87 -0.80
N TRP A 49 7.73 5.18 -0.33
CA TRP A 49 8.48 6.35 -0.78
C TRP A 49 9.32 6.11 -2.03
N THR A 50 9.81 4.89 -2.24
CA THR A 50 10.82 4.60 -3.28
C THR A 50 10.26 4.04 -4.58
N HIS A 51 9.01 3.60 -4.60
CA HIS A 51 8.45 2.87 -5.75
C HIS A 51 8.28 3.73 -7.02
N ASP A 52 8.11 5.04 -6.88
CA ASP A 52 7.90 5.93 -8.03
C ASP A 52 8.46 7.33 -7.73
N PRO A 53 9.51 7.77 -8.43
CA PRO A 53 10.19 9.04 -8.15
C PRO A 53 9.30 10.26 -8.43
N GLU A 54 8.22 10.12 -9.20
CA GLU A 54 7.26 11.20 -9.49
C GLU A 54 6.03 11.13 -8.55
N SER A 55 5.96 10.13 -7.67
CA SER A 55 4.85 9.92 -6.75
C SER A 55 5.08 10.60 -5.42
N TRP A 56 4.10 11.38 -4.95
CA TRP A 56 4.07 11.93 -3.60
C TRP A 56 2.91 11.32 -2.80
N LEU A 57 3.26 10.46 -1.82
CA LEU A 57 2.32 9.93 -0.82
C LEU A 57 2.53 10.70 0.49
N PRO A 58 1.57 11.52 0.96
CA PRO A 58 1.70 12.28 2.21
C PRO A 58 1.44 11.44 3.47
#